data_AF-A0A4Q5Y0A3-F1
#
_entry.id   AF-A0A4Q5Y0A3-F1
#
_cell.length_a   1.000
_cell.length_b   1.000
_cell.length_c   1.000
_cell.angle_alpha   90.00
_cell.angle_beta   90.00
_cell.angle_gamma   90.00
#
_symmetry.space_group_name_H-M   'P 1'
#
loop_
_entity.id
_entity.type
_entity.pdbx_description
1 polymer ?
#
loop_
_entity_poly.entity_id
_entity_poly.type
_entity_poly.pdbx_seq_one_letter_code
_entity_poly.pdbx_strand_id
1 'polypeptide(L)' 'MIRADTAVLELLEKRRQAGLLRRLKKPENLLDFCSNDYLGLARSESVRDTIAQAVARHPTWLNGATGSRLLAG' A
#
# COMPACT_ATOMS: atom_id res chain seq x y z
N MET A 1 -4.89 -5.71 36.22
CA MET A 1 -5.27 -5.75 34.79
C MET A 1 -4.45 -4.71 34.06
N ILE A 2 -3.47 -5.12 33.25
CA ILE A 2 -2.68 -4.17 32.44
C ILE A 2 -3.63 -3.64 31.36
N ARG A 3 -3.79 -2.32 31.28
CA ARG A 3 -4.58 -1.70 30.21
C ARG A 3 -3.84 -1.95 28.88
N ALA A 4 -4.58 -2.34 27.84
CA ALA A 4 -4.00 -2.64 26.53
C ALA A 4 -3.11 -1.50 26.01
N ASP A 5 -3.48 -0.25 26.31
CA ASP A 5 -2.71 0.95 25.97
C ASP A 5 -1.29 0.94 26.57
N THR A 6 -1.15 0.51 27.82
CA THR A 6 0.16 0.43 28.49
C THR A 6 1.04 -0.63 27.82
N ALA A 7 0.47 -1.80 27.48
CA ALA A 7 1.21 -2.87 26.82
C ALA A 7 1.68 -2.48 25.40
N VAL A 8 0.86 -1.73 24.65
CA VAL A 8 1.24 -1.20 23.32
C VAL A 8 2.38 -0.20 23.45
N LEU A 9 2.32 0.71 24.43
CA LEU A 9 3.39 1.69 24.66
C LEU A 9 4.73 1.03 25.03
N GLU A 10 4.71 0.01 25.88
CA GLU A 10 5.92 -0.76 26.23
C GLU A 10 6.54 -1.46 25.01
N LEU A 11 5.73 -2.02 24.10
CA LEU A 11 6.21 -2.65 22.87
C LEU A 11 6.80 -1.63 21.88
N LEU A 12 6.22 -0.43 21.80
CA LEU A 12 6.76 0.67 21.00
C LEU A 12 8.11 1.14 21.57
N GLU A 13 8.21 1.24 22.89
CA GLU A 13 9.43 1.66 23.57
C GLU A 13 10.56 0.65 23.39
N LYS A 14 10.27 -0.67 23.50
CA LYS A 14 11.23 -1.73 23.16
C LYS A 14 11.74 -1.61 21.73
N ARG A 15 10.85 -1.34 20.75
CA ARG A 15 11.25 -1.12 19.35
C ARG A 15 12.09 0.15 19.19
N ARG A 16 11.78 1.21 19.92
CA ARG A 16 12.55 2.47 19.90
C ARG A 16 13.97 2.26 20.43
N GLN A 17 14.11 1.57 21.57
CA GLN A 17 15.41 1.23 22.17
C GLN A 17 16.25 0.32 21.27
N ALA A 18 15.61 -0.59 20.53
CA ALA A 18 16.27 -1.43 19.54
C ALA A 18 16.52 -0.76 18.17
N GLY A 19 16.12 0.50 17.97
CA GLY A 19 16.24 1.18 16.67
C GLY A 19 15.33 0.63 15.57
N LEU A 20 14.31 -0.16 15.93
CA LEU A 20 13.38 -0.83 15.01
C LEU A 20 12.08 -0.05 14.78
N LEU A 21 11.91 1.09 15.44
CA LEU A 21 10.73 1.93 15.28
C LEU A 21 10.72 2.57 13.88
N ARG A 22 9.76 2.16 13.05
CA ARG A 22 9.63 2.64 11.67
C ARG A 22 8.83 3.94 11.63
N ARG A 23 9.20 4.81 10.70
CA ARG A 23 8.44 6.01 10.34
C ARG A 23 8.36 6.11 8.82
N LEU A 24 7.19 6.48 8.30
CA LEU A 24 7.05 6.75 6.89
C LEU A 24 7.77 8.05 6.54
N LYS A 25 8.64 8.00 5.53
CA LYS A 25 9.29 9.20 4.97
C LYS A 25 8.42 9.75 3.85
N LYS A 26 8.35 11.07 3.75
CA LYS A 26 7.78 11.71 2.56
C LYS A 26 8.84 11.63 1.44
N PRO A 27 8.44 11.45 0.17
CA PRO A 27 9.38 11.51 -0.94
C PRO A 27 10.00 12.93 -1.01
N GLU A 28 11.32 13.02 -1.13
CA GLU A 28 12.07 14.30 -1.14
C GLU A 28 12.56 14.70 -2.54
N ASN A 29 11.78 14.42 -3.60
CA ASN A 29 12.17 14.64 -5.02
C ASN A 29 13.54 14.03 -5.40
N LEU A 30 13.97 12.99 -4.68
CA LEU A 30 15.18 12.22 -4.95
C LEU A 30 14.86 10.96 -5.76
N LEU A 31 15.89 10.34 -6.32
CA LEU A 31 15.78 9.04 -6.97
C LEU A 31 15.46 7.94 -5.95
N ASP A 32 14.42 7.15 -6.21
CA ASP A 32 14.00 6.04 -5.36
C ASP A 32 14.74 4.75 -5.75
N PHE A 33 15.65 4.30 -4.87
CA PHE A 33 16.39 3.04 -5.02
C PHE A 33 15.72 1.85 -4.30
N CYS A 34 14.62 2.09 -3.58
CA CYS A 34 13.94 1.09 -2.77
C CYS A 34 12.62 0.60 -3.39
N SER A 35 12.17 1.22 -4.49
CA SER A 35 10.97 0.79 -5.19
C SER A 35 11.09 -0.65 -5.68
N ASN A 36 10.01 -1.41 -5.51
CA ASN A 36 9.88 -2.77 -6.06
C ASN A 36 9.34 -2.78 -7.50
N ASP A 37 9.07 -1.62 -8.10
CA ASP A 37 8.66 -1.50 -9.50
C ASP A 37 9.88 -1.56 -10.43
N TYR A 38 10.50 -2.74 -10.51
CA TYR A 38 11.70 -2.99 -11.30
C TYR A 38 11.52 -2.71 -12.79
N LEU A 39 10.30 -2.86 -13.30
CA LEU A 39 9.97 -2.68 -14.72
C LEU A 39 9.45 -1.26 -15.01
N GLY A 40 9.27 -0.43 -13.99
CA GLY A 40 8.72 0.91 -14.15
C GLY A 40 7.26 0.94 -14.62
N LEU A 41 6.49 -0.14 -14.43
CA LEU A 41 5.12 -0.26 -14.93
C LEU A 41 4.17 0.74 -14.26
N ALA A 42 4.48 1.20 -13.05
CA ALA A 42 3.69 2.25 -12.39
C ALA A 42 3.72 3.58 -13.16
N ARG A 43 4.72 3.78 -14.04
CA ARG A 43 4.86 4.96 -14.91
C ARG A 43 4.55 4.67 -16.38
N SER A 44 4.13 3.44 -16.70
CA SER A 44 3.87 3.03 -18.07
C SER A 44 2.61 3.70 -18.61
N GLU A 45 2.76 4.48 -19.68
CA GLU A 45 1.63 5.14 -20.34
C GLU A 45 0.64 4.14 -20.93
N SER A 46 1.13 3.06 -21.55
CA SER A 46 0.26 2.04 -22.14
C SER A 46 -0.62 1.33 -21.11
N VAL A 47 -0.06 1.02 -19.93
CA VAL A 47 -0.82 0.43 -18.81
C VAL A 47 -1.84 1.44 -18.29
N ARG A 48 -1.42 2.70 -18.06
CA ARG A 48 -2.31 3.79 -17.62
C ARG A 48 -3.49 3.95 -18.57
N ASP A 49 -3.22 4.03 -19.87
CA ASP A 49 -4.24 4.30 -20.88
C ASP A 49 -5.21 3.10 -21.02
N THR A 50 -4.70 1.87 -20.91
CA THR A 50 -5.54 0.66 -20.91
C THR A 50 -6.49 0.64 -19.70
N ILE A 51 -6.00 0.99 -18.51
CA ILE A 51 -6.83 1.10 -17.30
C ILE A 51 -7.88 2.20 -17.48
N ALA A 52 -7.48 3.37 -17.95
CA ALA A 52 -8.40 4.49 -18.17
C ALA A 52 -9.52 4.14 -19.16
N GLN A 53 -9.19 3.45 -20.25
CA GLN A 53 -10.20 2.97 -21.21
C GLN A 53 -11.15 1.94 -20.59
N ALA A 54 -10.64 1.01 -19.78
CA ALA A 54 -11.47 0.01 -19.11
C ALA A 54 -12.48 0.68 -18.15
N VAL A 55 -12.03 1.67 -17.37
CA VAL A 55 -12.90 2.45 -16.48
C VAL A 55 -13.95 3.23 -17.28
N ALA A 56 -13.54 3.90 -18.37
CA ALA A 56 -14.45 4.68 -19.21
C ALA A 56 -15.53 3.83 -19.89
N ARG A 57 -15.20 2.57 -20.26
CA ARG A 57 -16.17 1.62 -20.83
C ARG A 57 -17.23 1.16 -19.84
N HIS A 58 -16.99 1.29 -18.55
CA HIS A 58 -17.86 0.80 -17.49
C HIS A 58 -18.16 1.89 -16.44
N PRO A 59 -18.82 2.99 -16.82
CA PRO A 59 -18.99 4.17 -15.95
C PRO A 59 -19.86 3.91 -14.70
N THR A 60 -20.65 2.84 -14.70
CA THR A 60 -21.50 2.45 -13.56
C THR A 60 -20.83 1.43 -12.63
N TRP A 61 -19.65 0.91 -12.99
CA TRP A 61 -18.93 -0.02 -12.14
C TRP A 61 -18.29 0.72 -10.98
N LEU A 62 -18.33 0.09 -9.80
CA LEU A 62 -17.56 0.54 -8.65
C LEU A 62 -16.10 0.13 -8.86
N ASN A 63 -15.15 0.94 -8.38
CA ASN A 63 -13.72 0.62 -8.45
C ASN A 63 -13.37 -0.65 -7.63
N GLY A 64 -14.17 -0.98 -6.62
CA GLY A 64 -13.97 -2.16 -5.80
C GLY A 64 -14.58 -3.40 -6.45
N ALA A 65 -13.89 -4.54 -6.31
CA ALA A 65 -14.37 -5.84 -6.82
C ALA A 65 -15.60 -6.41 -6.06
N THR A 66 -16.10 -5.69 -5.04
CA THR A 66 -17.19 -6.00 -4.09
C THR A 66 -17.03 -7.30 -3.28
N GLY A 67 -16.71 -8.42 -3.92
CA GLY A 67 -16.56 -9.74 -3.31
C GLY A 67 -15.24 -10.42 -3.66
N SER A 68 -14.89 -11.45 -2.89
CA SER A 68 -13.82 -12.38 -3.24
C SER A 68 -14.25 -13.29 -4.39
N ARG A 69 -13.28 -13.85 -5.11
CA ARG A 69 -13.57 -14.94 -6.05
C ARG A 69 -14.05 -16.16 -5.28
N LEU A 70 -15.14 -16.79 -5.74
CA LEU A 70 -15.57 -18.09 -5.21
C LEU A 70 -14.52 -19.13 -5.65
N LEU A 71 -13.70 -19.61 -4.70
CA LEU A 71 -12.70 -20.66 -4.93
C LEU A 71 -13.27 -22.07 -4.76
N ALA A 72 -14.59 -22.23 -4.78
CA ALA A 72 -15.29 -23.50 -4.71
C ALA A 72 -16.60 -23.40 -5.50
N GLY A 73 -16.52 -23.70 -6.79
CA GLY A 73 -17.63 -24.23 -7.57
C GLY A 73 -17.27 -25.64 -7.96
#